data_AF-A0A9W6FN70-F1
#
_entry.id   AF-A0A9W6FN70-F1
#
_cell.length_a   1.000
_cell.length_b   1.000
_cell.length_c   1.000
_cell.angle_alpha   90.00
_cell.angle_beta   90.00
_cell.angle_gamma   90.00
#
_symmetry.space_group_name_H-M   'P 1'
#
loop_
_entity.id
_entity.type
_entity.pdbx_description
1 polymer ?
#
loop_
_entity_poly.entity_id
_entity_poly.type
_entity_poly.pdbx_seq_one_letter_code
_entity_poly.pdbx_strand_id
1 'polypeptide(L)'
;MAQITPPPDQEFDAADVRITTPGIPAEEAAAAAAVVAAAIRAEQAERHALPVAVRDLWSHPRRRLREPVIAEPGGWRAFRG
;
A
#
# COMPACT_ATOMS: atom_id res chain seq x y z
N MET A 1 -19.70 5.90 8.12
CA MET A 1 -18.25 5.90 7.82
C MET A 1 -18.12 5.86 6.31
N ALA A 2 -17.51 6.88 5.68
CA ALA A 2 -17.34 6.88 4.24
C ALA A 2 -16.30 5.82 3.86
N GLN A 3 -16.68 4.84 3.05
CA GLN A 3 -15.73 3.97 2.39
C GLN A 3 -14.94 4.84 1.42
N ILE A 4 -13.64 5.03 1.67
CA ILE A 4 -12.72 5.52 0.66
C ILE A 4 -12.45 4.31 -0.22
N THR A 5 -13.30 4.09 -1.21
CA THR A 5 -12.94 3.20 -2.32
C THR A 5 -11.70 3.82 -2.95
N PRO A 6 -10.54 3.13 -2.94
CA PRO A 6 -9.40 3.64 -3.70
C PRO A 6 -9.89 3.86 -5.14
N PRO A 7 -9.52 4.98 -5.79
CA PRO A 7 -9.87 5.16 -7.19
C PRO A 7 -9.47 3.88 -7.94
N PRO A 8 -10.27 3.42 -8.93
CA PRO A 8 -9.89 2.27 -9.74
C PRO A 8 -8.44 2.49 -10.18
N ASP A 9 -7.62 1.43 -10.13
CA ASP A 9 -6.21 1.48 -10.53
C ASP A 9 -6.14 2.05 -11.96
N GLN A 10 -6.02 3.37 -12.06
CA GLN A 10 -6.05 4.05 -13.32
C GLN A 10 -4.71 3.76 -13.97
N GLU A 11 -4.75 2.97 -15.03
CA GLU A 11 -3.57 2.63 -15.79
C GLU A 11 -2.92 3.92 -16.27
N PHE A 12 -1.65 4.12 -15.91
CA PHE A 12 -0.91 5.30 -16.34
C PHE A 12 -0.66 5.24 -17.84
N ASP A 13 -0.94 6.33 -18.57
CA ASP A 13 -0.73 6.41 -20.01
C ASP A 13 0.27 7.51 -20.41
N ALA A 14 0.87 7.38 -21.59
CA ALA A 14 1.77 8.38 -22.15
C ALA A 14 1.08 9.74 -22.34
N ALA A 15 -0.26 9.75 -22.54
CA ALA A 15 -1.06 10.97 -22.59
C ALA A 15 -1.06 11.77 -21.27
N ASP A 16 -0.70 11.14 -20.14
CA ASP A 16 -0.60 11.79 -18.84
C ASP A 16 0.74 12.55 -18.65
N VAL A 17 1.70 12.37 -19.57
CA VAL A 17 3.02 13.00 -19.51
C VAL A 17 3.02 14.34 -20.26
N ARG A 18 3.41 15.41 -19.58
CA ARG A 18 3.62 16.73 -20.19
C ARG A 18 5.10 17.08 -20.24
N ILE A 19 5.62 17.31 -21.45
CA ILE A 19 6.99 17.79 -21.65
C ILE A 19 6.99 19.31 -21.80
N THR A 20 7.80 19.99 -21.00
CA THR A 20 7.85 21.46 -20.91
C THR A 20 9.03 22.07 -21.66
N THR A 21 9.97 21.25 -22.12
CA THR A 21 11.14 21.70 -22.88
C THR A 21 10.69 22.31 -24.21
N PRO A 22 11.08 23.56 -24.53
CA PRO A 22 10.77 24.17 -25.81
C PRO A 22 11.70 23.64 -26.92
N GLY A 23 11.23 23.66 -28.17
CA GLY A 23 12.06 23.41 -29.35
C GLY A 23 12.44 21.95 -29.62
N ILE A 24 11.88 21.00 -28.87
CA ILE A 24 12.03 19.57 -29.14
C ILE A 24 11.10 19.10 -30.26
N PRO A 25 11.56 18.22 -31.15
CA PRO A 25 10.72 17.62 -32.18
C PRO A 25 9.67 16.70 -31.55
N ALA A 26 8.51 16.59 -32.21
CA ALA A 26 7.37 15.82 -31.71
C ALA A 26 7.70 14.33 -31.51
N GLU A 27 8.58 13.78 -32.35
CA GLU A 27 9.01 12.38 -32.27
C GLU A 27 9.83 12.09 -31.01
N GLU A 28 10.78 12.98 -30.66
CA GLU A 28 11.55 12.85 -29.42
C GLU A 28 10.66 13.04 -28.18
N ALA A 29 9.70 13.97 -28.25
CA ALA A 29 8.72 14.16 -27.19
C ALA A 29 7.86 12.89 -26.97
N ALA A 30 7.40 12.26 -28.05
CA ALA A 30 6.64 11.02 -27.99
C ALA A 30 7.49 9.86 -27.45
N ALA A 31 8.74 9.74 -27.89
CA ALA A 31 9.68 8.73 -27.40
C ALA A 31 9.94 8.88 -25.90
N ALA A 32 10.17 10.11 -25.43
CA ALA A 32 10.37 10.38 -24.00
C ALA A 32 9.12 10.05 -23.18
N ALA A 33 7.93 10.44 -23.64
CA ALA A 33 6.67 10.10 -22.97
C ALA A 33 6.45 8.58 -22.90
N ALA A 34 6.75 7.86 -23.98
CA ALA A 34 6.65 6.40 -24.02
C ALA A 34 7.61 5.71 -23.04
N VAL A 35 8.85 6.19 -22.93
CA VAL A 35 9.83 5.66 -21.96
C VAL A 35 9.37 5.87 -20.52
N VAL A 36 8.86 7.07 -20.19
CA VAL A 36 8.34 7.38 -18.86
C VAL A 36 7.13 6.51 -18.53
N ALA A 37 6.18 6.37 -19.46
CA ALA A 37 5.02 5.52 -19.28
C ALA A 37 5.40 4.05 -19.08
N ALA A 38 6.36 3.53 -19.85
CA ALA A 38 6.85 2.17 -19.69
C ALA A 38 7.51 1.94 -18.31
N ALA A 39 8.32 2.88 -17.84
CA ALA A 39 8.97 2.79 -16.52
C ALA A 39 7.94 2.79 -15.38
N ILE A 40 6.92 3.65 -15.46
CA ILE A 40 5.85 3.72 -14.46
C ILE A 40 5.02 2.43 -14.46
N ARG A 41 4.66 1.89 -15.63
CA ARG A 41 3.94 0.60 -15.74
C ARG A 41 4.74 -0.55 -15.15
N ALA A 42 6.05 -0.60 -15.39
CA ALA A 42 6.92 -1.62 -14.80
C ALA A 42 6.93 -1.53 -13.27
N GLU A 43 7.06 -0.32 -12.72
CA GLU A 43 7.05 -0.09 -11.27
C GLU A 43 5.67 -0.41 -10.64
N GLN A 44 4.58 -0.07 -11.32
CA GLN A 44 3.22 -0.44 -10.89
C GLN A 44 3.06 -1.95 -10.87
N ALA A 45 3.48 -2.66 -11.91
CA ALA A 45 3.42 -4.12 -11.97
C ALA A 45 4.18 -4.78 -10.80
N GLU A 46 5.37 -4.26 -10.46
CA GLU A 46 6.13 -4.73 -9.30
C GLU A 46 5.41 -4.46 -7.97
N ARG A 47 4.80 -3.27 -7.81
CA ARG A 47 4.00 -2.94 -6.61
C ARG A 47 2.76 -3.81 -6.47
N HIS A 48 2.08 -4.14 -7.57
CA HIS A 48 0.93 -5.04 -7.56
C HIS A 48 1.33 -6.51 -7.33
N ALA A 49 2.56 -6.90 -7.70
CA ALA A 49 3.09 -8.24 -7.40
C ALA A 49 3.42 -8.43 -5.92
N LEU A 50 3.73 -7.34 -5.20
CA LEU A 50 3.89 -7.39 -3.76
C LEU A 50 2.52 -7.54 -3.10
N PRO A 51 2.31 -8.58 -2.26
CA PRO A 51 1.09 -8.65 -1.48
C PRO A 51 1.01 -7.36 -0.64
N VAL A 52 -0.07 -6.60 -0.84
CA VAL A 52 -0.37 -5.45 0.02
C VAL A 52 -0.40 -6.01 1.43
N ALA A 53 0.63 -5.67 2.22
CA ALA A 53 0.65 -5.93 3.64
C ALA A 53 -0.43 -5.04 4.25
N VAL A 54 -1.68 -5.50 4.18
CA VAL A 54 -2.79 -4.91 4.91
C VAL A 54 -2.31 -4.92 6.35
N ARG A 55 -1.99 -3.75 6.91
CA ARG A 55 -1.70 -3.60 8.33
C ARG A 55 -3.00 -3.89 9.05
N ASP A 56 -3.25 -5.16 9.26
CA ASP A 56 -4.39 -5.60 10.01
C ASP A 56 -4.17 -5.15 11.46
N LEU A 57 -5.13 -4.43 12.01
CA LEU A 57 -5.14 -4.03 13.42
C LEU A 57 -5.13 -5.26 14.34
N TRP A 58 -5.56 -6.43 13.85
CA TRP A 58 -5.44 -7.72 14.52
C TRP A 58 -4.03 -8.34 14.41
N SER A 59 -3.20 -7.90 13.47
CA SER A 59 -1.81 -8.37 13.29
C SER A 59 -0.78 -7.61 14.13
N HIS A 60 -1.20 -6.60 14.90
CA HIS A 60 -0.32 -5.87 15.81
C HIS A 60 -0.36 -6.49 17.23
N PRO A 61 0.67 -7.27 17.63
CA PRO A 61 0.84 -7.66 19.03
C PRO A 61 1.42 -6.51 19.86
N ARG A 62 0.92 -5.26 19.71
CA ARG A 62 1.37 -4.12 20.52
C ARG A 62 0.65 -3.98 21.86
N ARG A 63 -0.24 -4.92 22.19
CA ARG A 63 -0.65 -5.20 23.56
C ARG A 63 -0.69 -6.71 23.73
N ARG A 64 0.22 -7.28 24.53
CA ARG A 64 -0.05 -8.58 25.17
C ARG A 64 -1.36 -8.40 25.92
N LEU A 65 -2.48 -8.82 25.34
CA LEU A 65 -3.79 -8.57 25.95
C LEU A 65 -3.97 -9.34 27.26
N ARG A 66 -3.11 -10.32 27.57
CA ARG A 66 -3.14 -11.08 28.82
C ARG A 66 -1.73 -11.54 29.19
N GLU A 67 -1.33 -11.34 30.44
CA GLU A 67 -0.32 -12.18 31.08
C GLU A 67 -0.84 -13.62 31.06
N PRO A 68 -0.04 -14.64 30.72
CA PRO A 68 -0.48 -16.02 30.85
C PRO A 68 -0.89 -16.26 32.31
N VAL A 69 -2.15 -16.68 32.52
CA VAL A 69 -2.64 -17.07 33.84
C VAL A 69 -1.97 -18.39 34.19
N ILE A 70 -1.00 -18.35 35.10
CA ILE A 70 -0.42 -19.55 35.68
C ILE A 70 -1.41 -20.04 36.74
N ALA A 71 -2.05 -21.18 36.48
CA ALA A 71 -2.93 -21.83 37.43
C ALA A 71 -2.08 -22.53 38.50
N GLU A 72 -1.87 -21.86 39.64
CA GLU A 72 -1.33 -22.51 40.83
C GLU A 72 -2.40 -23.44 41.45
N PRO A 73 -2.03 -24.61 41.98
CA PRO A 73 -2.98 -25.49 42.68
C PRO A 73 -3.71 -24.74 43.81
N GLY A 74 -5.01 -24.49 43.64
CA GLY A 74 -5.87 -23.78 44.60
C GLY A 74 -6.11 -22.29 44.31
N GLY A 75 -5.53 -21.71 43.25
CA GLY A 75 -5.60 -20.28 42.96
C GLY A 75 -6.55 -19.88 41.82
N TRP A 76 -7.86 -19.99 42.02
CA TRP A 76 -8.84 -19.32 41.14
C TRP A 76 -9.27 -18.00 41.81
N ARG A 77 -9.07 -16.88 41.12
CA ARG A 77 -9.20 -15.52 41.67
C ARG A 77 -10.63 -15.22 42.17
N ALA A 78 -10.80 -15.03 43.48
CA ALA A 78 -11.99 -14.38 44.03
C ALA A 78 -11.97 -12.88 43.67
N PHE A 79 -13.08 -12.36 43.13
CA PHE A 79 -13.27 -10.94 42.88
C PHE A 79 -13.48 -10.24 44.24
N ARG A 80 -12.48 -9.51 44.74
CA ARG A 80 -12.71 -8.54 45.81
C ARG A 80 -12.98 -7.19 45.15
N GLY A 81 -14.20 -6.68 45.38
CA GLY A 81 -14.61 -5.33 45.02
C GLY A 81 -13.88 -4.27 45.81
#